data_AF-A0A3D5X7K4-F1
#
_entry.id   AF-A0A3D5X7K4-F1
#
_cell.length_a   1.000
_cell.length_b   1.000
_cell.length_c   1.000
_cell.angle_alpha   90.00
_cell.angle_beta   90.00
_cell.angle_gamma   90.00
#
_symmetry.space_group_name_H-M   'P 1'
#
loop_
_entity.id
_entity.type
_entity.pdbx_description
1 polymer ?
#
loop_
_entity_poly.entity_id
_entity_poly.type
_entity_poly.pdbx_seq_one_letter_code
_entity_poly.pdbx_strand_id
1 'polypeptide(L)'
;MKRILIIFIATMLASCDAREVIPHFAKTSDIYGLASVVWLSGTETEIILKHYFMDINRIDSIVAPKLFNVDIAPDNAAVWLKAKNDDIPKLSELKVWVNGVGYSILMRKSRKQSVEFTYQPKNKQPKTVQLAGQINDWNPSKTNLEKVGHVWKTTLWLNPGNYHYQVVVDGEWILDPANPDIEDNNIGEENSVLRLAGSNPNLLPFIYTTSTKGKKIHLGFQNAVDELFVYWENYRLGDEFVSINGSEATIIIPANADGIKRSHIRVWAYNSEGESNDLIIPLEKRSAVTATSQLNRSDLYSQIMYSLMVDRFYNANLENDQPVNDPDIHPKANYYGGDIAGITQKIEDGYFDSLGIRTIWVSPITQNPLGAYGLYPTPRTKFSGYHGYWPISSSKVDFRFGTSDDVHRMLAEAHKRDINVILDYVANHVHQEHPLYKNHPDWVTPLYLPDGTMNTEKWDEHRLTTWFDTFMPTLDLERAEVYEPMTDSALFWVTQYKFDGFRHDATKHIPEVFWRTLTRKIKE
;
A
#
# COMPACT_ATOMS: atom_id res chain seq x y z
N MET A 1 -54.78 -28.70 -67.58
CA MET A 1 -53.44 -28.48 -66.99
C MET A 1 -53.62 -28.07 -65.53
N LYS A 2 -53.48 -29.01 -64.58
CA LYS A 2 -53.59 -28.74 -63.13
C LYS A 2 -52.18 -28.60 -62.55
N ARG A 3 -51.92 -27.48 -61.87
CA ARG A 3 -50.62 -27.11 -61.30
C ARG A 3 -50.29 -27.98 -60.09
N ILE A 4 -49.06 -28.49 -60.04
CA ILE A 4 -48.47 -29.23 -58.92
C ILE A 4 -47.96 -28.20 -57.91
N LEU A 5 -48.39 -28.33 -56.65
CA LEU A 5 -47.90 -27.53 -55.52
C LEU A 5 -46.79 -28.34 -54.83
N ILE A 6 -45.54 -27.87 -54.93
CA ILE A 6 -44.38 -28.46 -54.24
C ILE A 6 -44.30 -27.81 -52.85
N ILE A 7 -44.46 -28.62 -51.80
CA ILE A 7 -44.26 -28.22 -50.41
C ILE A 7 -42.78 -28.38 -50.08
N PHE A 8 -42.10 -27.26 -49.83
CA PHE A 8 -40.75 -27.25 -49.26
C PHE A 8 -40.84 -27.53 -47.75
N ILE A 9 -40.29 -28.66 -47.31
CA ILE A 9 -40.06 -28.94 -45.89
C ILE A 9 -38.75 -28.26 -45.51
N ALA A 10 -38.84 -27.15 -44.77
CA ALA A 10 -37.68 -26.52 -44.16
C ALA A 10 -37.25 -27.34 -42.93
N THR A 11 -36.17 -28.09 -43.06
CA THR A 11 -35.47 -28.70 -41.94
C THR A 11 -34.79 -27.61 -41.12
N MET A 12 -35.36 -27.28 -39.95
CA MET A 12 -34.66 -26.50 -38.92
C MET A 12 -33.50 -27.34 -38.37
N LEU A 13 -32.28 -26.96 -38.77
CA LEU A 13 -31.06 -27.36 -38.08
C LEU A 13 -31.03 -26.62 -36.75
N ALA A 14 -31.41 -27.31 -35.67
CA ALA A 14 -31.12 -26.84 -34.32
C ALA A 14 -29.60 -26.86 -34.12
N SER A 15 -28.98 -25.68 -34.16
CA SER A 15 -27.63 -25.46 -33.63
C SER A 15 -27.63 -25.93 -32.19
N CYS A 16 -26.84 -26.97 -31.88
CA CYS A 16 -26.45 -27.21 -30.50
C CYS A 16 -25.52 -26.07 -30.09
N ASP A 17 -26.08 -24.98 -29.60
CA ASP A 17 -25.33 -23.96 -28.89
C ASP A 17 -24.71 -24.65 -27.67
N ALA A 18 -23.40 -24.85 -27.71
CA ALA A 18 -22.64 -25.31 -26.56
C ALA A 18 -22.96 -24.37 -25.40
N ARG A 19 -23.74 -24.85 -24.42
CA ARG A 19 -24.09 -24.06 -23.24
C ARG A 19 -22.80 -23.63 -22.57
N GLU A 20 -22.66 -22.32 -22.43
CA GLU A 20 -21.53 -21.72 -21.74
C GLU A 20 -21.41 -22.31 -20.33
N VAL A 21 -20.20 -22.73 -19.94
CA VAL A 21 -19.94 -23.24 -18.60
C VAL A 21 -20.04 -22.07 -17.62
N ILE A 22 -21.01 -22.15 -16.70
CA ILE A 22 -21.19 -21.16 -15.64
C ILE A 22 -20.58 -21.73 -14.35
N PRO A 23 -19.43 -21.22 -13.89
CA PRO A 23 -18.79 -21.68 -12.67
C PRO A 23 -19.62 -21.24 -11.45
N HIS A 24 -19.50 -22.02 -10.38
CA HIS A 24 -20.18 -21.75 -9.13
C HIS A 24 -19.44 -20.62 -8.37
N PHE A 25 -19.93 -19.39 -8.53
CA PHE A 25 -19.46 -18.21 -7.80
C PHE A 25 -20.61 -17.60 -7.01
N ALA A 26 -20.29 -16.99 -5.87
CA ALA A 26 -21.27 -16.24 -5.11
C ALA A 26 -21.62 -14.94 -5.85
N LYS A 27 -22.91 -14.53 -5.80
CA LYS A 27 -23.36 -13.25 -6.37
C LYS A 27 -22.72 -12.04 -5.68
N THR A 28 -22.41 -12.19 -4.39
CA THR A 28 -21.69 -11.23 -3.56
C THR A 28 -20.45 -11.93 -3.00
N SER A 29 -19.28 -11.30 -3.08
CA SER A 29 -18.05 -11.88 -2.51
C SER A 29 -18.11 -11.84 -0.98
N ASP A 30 -17.63 -12.90 -0.32
CA ASP A 30 -17.43 -12.90 1.14
C ASP A 30 -16.09 -12.25 1.53
N ILE A 31 -15.19 -12.05 0.56
CA ILE A 31 -14.01 -11.20 0.72
C ILE A 31 -14.42 -9.74 0.51
N TYR A 32 -13.98 -8.86 1.42
CA TYR A 32 -14.12 -7.42 1.26
C TYR A 32 -13.19 -6.92 0.14
N GLY A 33 -13.78 -6.44 -0.96
CA GLY A 33 -13.04 -5.93 -2.12
C GLY A 33 -12.22 -7.01 -2.83
N LEU A 34 -11.09 -6.61 -3.43
CA LEU A 34 -10.15 -7.54 -4.05
C LEU A 34 -9.16 -8.04 -3.00
N ALA A 35 -8.97 -9.36 -2.92
CA ALA A 35 -8.04 -9.98 -1.99
C ALA A 35 -6.62 -9.45 -2.22
N SER A 36 -6.01 -8.89 -1.18
CA SER A 36 -4.60 -8.50 -1.17
C SER A 36 -3.69 -9.73 -1.25
N VAL A 37 -2.52 -9.56 -1.86
CA VAL A 37 -1.54 -10.63 -2.00
C VAL A 37 -0.88 -10.94 -0.65
N VAL A 38 -0.70 -12.23 -0.35
CA VAL A 38 0.08 -12.69 0.81
C VAL A 38 1.55 -12.82 0.40
N TRP A 39 2.45 -12.21 1.15
CA TRP A 39 3.88 -12.45 1.03
C TRP A 39 4.30 -13.57 1.97
N LEU A 40 4.73 -14.70 1.41
CA LEU A 40 5.24 -15.82 2.19
C LEU A 40 6.56 -15.44 2.86
N SER A 41 6.71 -15.81 4.12
CA SER A 41 7.95 -15.69 4.88
C SER A 41 8.83 -16.94 4.69
N GLY A 42 10.09 -16.86 5.12
CA GLY A 42 11.07 -17.95 4.98
C GLY A 42 10.87 -19.14 5.93
N THR A 43 10.08 -19.03 6.99
CA THR A 43 9.91 -20.11 7.98
C THR A 43 8.43 -20.47 8.17
N GLU A 44 7.61 -19.48 8.49
CA GLU A 44 6.17 -19.62 8.69
C GLU A 44 5.47 -18.30 8.36
N THR A 45 4.34 -18.38 7.66
CA THR A 45 3.56 -17.20 7.27
C THR A 45 2.24 -17.20 8.03
N GLU A 46 2.01 -16.20 8.87
CA GLU A 46 0.72 -15.93 9.48
C GLU A 46 -0.15 -15.12 8.49
N ILE A 47 -1.38 -15.60 8.26
CA ILE A 47 -2.38 -14.90 7.45
C ILE A 47 -3.59 -14.65 8.35
N ILE A 48 -3.88 -13.38 8.61
CA ILE A 48 -5.00 -12.98 9.44
C ILE A 48 -6.27 -12.90 8.58
N LEU A 49 -7.18 -13.86 8.75
CA LEU A 49 -8.35 -14.05 7.87
C LEU A 49 -9.36 -12.92 7.97
N LYS A 50 -9.46 -12.26 9.13
CA LYS A 50 -10.30 -11.05 9.31
C LYS A 50 -9.89 -9.86 8.43
N HIS A 51 -8.68 -9.90 7.85
CA HIS A 51 -8.28 -8.88 6.87
C HIS A 51 -8.98 -9.06 5.53
N TYR A 52 -9.46 -10.27 5.23
CA TYR A 52 -10.12 -10.62 3.98
C TYR A 52 -11.62 -10.77 4.15
N PHE A 53 -12.05 -11.51 5.18
CA PHE A 53 -13.44 -11.88 5.42
C PHE A 53 -14.02 -11.11 6.59
N MET A 54 -15.20 -10.51 6.40
CA MET A 54 -15.91 -9.78 7.47
C MET A 54 -16.52 -10.73 8.50
N ASP A 55 -16.95 -11.93 8.07
CA ASP A 55 -17.49 -12.96 8.95
C ASP A 55 -16.71 -14.27 8.79
N ILE A 56 -15.65 -14.40 9.59
CA ILE A 56 -14.76 -15.57 9.60
C ILE A 56 -15.44 -16.85 10.12
N ASN A 57 -16.59 -16.74 10.79
CA ASN A 57 -17.32 -17.91 11.31
C ASN A 57 -17.97 -18.72 10.19
N ARG A 58 -18.09 -18.15 8.98
CA ARG A 58 -18.64 -18.82 7.80
C ARG A 58 -17.59 -19.61 7.02
N ILE A 59 -16.32 -19.54 7.40
CA ILE A 59 -15.25 -20.28 6.73
C ILE A 59 -15.38 -21.76 7.05
N ASP A 60 -15.58 -22.59 6.01
CA ASP A 60 -15.74 -24.03 6.13
C ASP A 60 -14.38 -24.75 6.19
N SER A 61 -13.47 -24.35 5.30
CA SER A 61 -12.17 -25.01 5.13
C SER A 61 -11.18 -24.14 4.37
N ILE A 62 -9.89 -24.46 4.54
CA ILE A 62 -8.79 -23.79 3.86
C ILE A 62 -7.93 -24.85 3.18
N VAL A 63 -7.55 -24.60 1.92
CA VAL A 63 -6.74 -25.50 1.12
C VAL A 63 -5.53 -24.75 0.59
N ALA A 64 -4.35 -25.16 1.02
CA ALA A 64 -3.06 -24.70 0.51
C ALA A 64 -2.41 -25.77 -0.38
N PRO A 65 -1.40 -25.43 -1.19
CA PRO A 65 -0.61 -26.41 -1.93
C PRO A 65 0.02 -27.45 -0.99
N LYS A 66 0.16 -28.70 -1.45
CA LYS A 66 0.67 -29.83 -0.64
C LYS A 66 2.05 -29.61 -0.02
N LEU A 67 2.81 -28.63 -0.52
CA LEU A 67 4.13 -28.24 -0.01
C LEU A 67 4.06 -27.43 1.29
N PHE A 68 2.86 -27.04 1.75
CA PHE A 68 2.66 -26.39 3.05
C PHE A 68 2.01 -27.35 4.05
N ASN A 69 2.39 -27.20 5.32
CA ASN A 69 1.56 -27.56 6.45
C ASN A 69 0.68 -26.35 6.80
N VAL A 70 -0.57 -26.63 7.15
CA VAL A 70 -1.60 -25.62 7.41
C VAL A 70 -2.12 -25.82 8.82
N ASP A 71 -1.93 -24.82 9.67
CA ASP A 71 -2.50 -24.78 11.01
C ASP A 71 -3.51 -23.63 11.07
N ILE A 72 -4.75 -23.90 11.50
CA ILE A 72 -5.83 -22.92 11.54
C ILE A 72 -6.16 -22.61 13.00
N ALA A 73 -6.32 -21.32 13.32
CA ALA A 73 -6.74 -20.90 14.65
C ALA A 73 -8.12 -21.52 15.01
N PRO A 74 -8.37 -21.92 16.27
CA PRO A 74 -9.65 -22.51 16.66
C PRO A 74 -10.89 -21.64 16.39
N ASP A 75 -10.70 -20.31 16.30
CA ASP A 75 -11.73 -19.31 16.01
C ASP A 75 -11.74 -18.85 14.54
N ASN A 76 -10.97 -19.51 13.66
CA ASN A 76 -10.75 -19.12 12.26
C ASN A 76 -10.20 -17.69 12.07
N ALA A 77 -9.61 -17.05 13.09
CA ALA A 77 -9.10 -15.69 12.96
C ALA A 77 -7.80 -15.61 12.14
N ALA A 78 -7.01 -16.68 12.13
CA ALA A 78 -5.74 -16.75 11.45
C ALA A 78 -5.44 -18.16 10.93
N VAL A 79 -4.56 -18.23 9.94
CA VAL A 79 -3.96 -19.47 9.42
C VAL A 79 -2.45 -19.31 9.34
N TRP A 80 -1.71 -20.33 9.77
CA TRP A 80 -0.26 -20.41 9.66
C TRP A 80 0.11 -21.39 8.56
N LEU A 81 0.94 -20.92 7.63
CA LEU A 81 1.48 -21.72 6.53
C LEU A 81 2.97 -21.95 6.75
N LYS A 82 3.35 -23.21 6.95
CA LYS A 82 4.74 -23.63 7.08
C LYS A 82 5.18 -24.43 5.88
N ALA A 83 6.14 -23.92 5.13
CA ALA A 83 6.70 -24.64 3.99
C ALA A 83 7.44 -25.90 4.46
N LYS A 84 7.27 -27.01 3.74
CA LYS A 84 7.94 -28.28 4.03
C LYS A 84 9.41 -28.27 3.59
N ASN A 85 9.75 -27.45 2.61
CA ASN A 85 11.09 -27.21 2.08
C ASN A 85 11.14 -25.86 1.33
N ASP A 86 12.30 -25.50 0.78
CA ASP A 86 12.51 -24.26 0.06
C ASP A 86 12.00 -24.27 -1.40
N ASP A 87 11.47 -25.40 -1.88
CA ASP A 87 10.98 -25.61 -3.25
C ASP A 87 9.56 -25.02 -3.46
N ILE A 88 9.33 -23.85 -2.88
CA ILE A 88 8.11 -23.07 -3.08
C ILE A 88 8.17 -22.42 -4.47
N PRO A 89 7.13 -22.53 -5.31
CA PRO A 89 7.04 -21.78 -6.57
C PRO A 89 7.00 -20.27 -6.31
N LYS A 90 7.34 -19.45 -7.32
CA LYS A 90 7.37 -17.98 -7.16
C LYS A 90 5.99 -17.43 -6.79
N LEU A 91 4.94 -17.99 -7.40
CA LEU A 91 3.55 -17.73 -7.07
C LEU A 91 2.85 -19.03 -6.67
N SER A 92 1.90 -18.91 -5.76
CA SER A 92 1.01 -19.99 -5.35
C SER A 92 -0.36 -19.42 -4.95
N GLU A 93 -1.31 -20.29 -4.63
CA GLU A 93 -2.68 -19.91 -4.31
C GLU A 93 -3.12 -20.58 -3.02
N LEU A 94 -3.73 -19.80 -2.12
CA LEU A 94 -4.51 -20.29 -0.99
C LEU A 94 -5.99 -20.22 -1.36
N LYS A 95 -6.71 -21.34 -1.18
CA LYS A 95 -8.17 -21.36 -1.33
C LYS A 95 -8.85 -21.36 0.04
N VAL A 96 -9.79 -20.44 0.24
CA VAL A 96 -10.63 -20.36 1.43
C VAL A 96 -12.07 -20.60 1.02
N TRP A 97 -12.72 -21.59 1.63
CA TRP A 97 -14.08 -22.01 1.28
C TRP A 97 -15.08 -21.46 2.29
N VAL A 98 -16.16 -20.86 1.77
CA VAL A 98 -17.27 -20.32 2.55
C VAL A 98 -18.58 -20.80 1.90
N ASN A 99 -19.39 -21.54 2.66
CA ASN A 99 -20.62 -22.19 2.18
C ASN A 99 -20.43 -22.94 0.83
N GLY A 100 -19.30 -23.62 0.66
CA GLY A 100 -18.96 -24.36 -0.57
C GLY A 100 -18.49 -23.51 -1.76
N VAL A 101 -18.31 -22.19 -1.59
CA VAL A 101 -17.70 -21.30 -2.60
C VAL A 101 -16.23 -21.08 -2.25
N GLY A 102 -15.33 -21.37 -3.20
CA GLY A 102 -13.89 -21.25 -3.02
C GLY A 102 -13.36 -19.88 -3.47
N TYR A 103 -12.88 -19.08 -2.52
CA TYR A 103 -12.19 -17.82 -2.76
C TYR A 103 -10.68 -18.04 -2.85
N SER A 104 -10.04 -17.31 -3.76
CA SER A 104 -8.64 -17.49 -4.14
C SER A 104 -7.81 -16.30 -3.67
N ILE A 105 -6.78 -16.55 -2.87
CA ILE A 105 -5.82 -15.56 -2.40
C ILE A 105 -4.44 -15.91 -2.99
N LEU A 106 -3.87 -14.98 -3.75
CA LEU A 106 -2.54 -15.16 -4.33
C LEU A 106 -1.47 -15.07 -3.23
N MET A 107 -0.49 -15.97 -3.30
CA MET A 107 0.66 -16.00 -2.41
C MET A 107 1.95 -15.82 -3.22
N ARG A 108 2.81 -14.88 -2.81
CA ARG A 108 4.13 -14.61 -3.39
C ARG A 108 5.23 -15.17 -2.52
N LYS A 109 6.16 -15.91 -3.10
CA LYS A 109 7.38 -16.33 -2.39
C LYS A 109 8.21 -15.11 -2.01
N SER A 110 8.75 -15.08 -0.80
CA SER A 110 9.76 -14.08 -0.45
C SER A 110 10.92 -14.13 -1.44
N ARG A 111 11.39 -12.95 -1.86
CA ARG A 111 12.65 -12.83 -2.60
C ARG A 111 13.85 -12.86 -1.66
N LYS A 112 13.65 -12.83 -0.34
CA LYS A 112 14.72 -12.82 0.64
C LYS A 112 15.53 -14.12 0.56
N GLN A 113 16.84 -13.98 0.59
CA GLN A 113 17.81 -15.07 0.67
C GLN A 113 18.52 -14.99 2.01
N SER A 114 18.86 -16.15 2.56
CA SER A 114 19.70 -16.24 3.75
C SER A 114 21.16 -15.97 3.37
N VAL A 115 21.78 -15.01 4.04
CA VAL A 115 23.20 -14.67 3.90
C VAL A 115 23.87 -14.85 5.26
N GLU A 116 24.82 -15.78 5.35
CA GLU A 116 25.69 -15.89 6.52
C GLU A 116 26.78 -14.83 6.41
N PHE A 117 26.73 -13.81 7.25
CA PHE A 117 27.77 -12.82 7.37
C PHE A 117 28.76 -13.26 8.45
N THR A 118 30.06 -13.15 8.17
CA THR A 118 31.10 -13.53 9.11
C THR A 118 32.17 -12.46 9.22
N TYR A 119 32.72 -12.28 10.41
CA TYR A 119 33.83 -11.38 10.70
C TYR A 119 34.86 -12.11 11.56
N GLN A 120 36.12 -12.08 11.14
CA GLN A 120 37.23 -12.67 11.88
C GLN A 120 38.22 -11.59 12.33
N PRO A 121 38.33 -11.31 13.64
CA PRO A 121 39.27 -10.30 14.14
C PRO A 121 40.72 -10.78 14.00
N LYS A 122 41.62 -9.92 13.50
CA LYS A 122 43.03 -10.28 13.25
C LYS A 122 43.88 -10.36 14.53
N ASN A 123 43.77 -9.37 15.44
CA ASN A 123 44.70 -9.23 16.58
C ASN A 123 44.03 -8.95 17.94
N LYS A 124 42.80 -8.41 17.96
CA LYS A 124 42.06 -8.09 19.19
C LYS A 124 40.96 -9.13 19.41
N GLN A 125 40.62 -9.40 20.67
CA GLN A 125 39.42 -10.16 21.03
C GLN A 125 38.31 -9.14 21.34
N PRO A 126 37.47 -8.78 20.36
CA PRO A 126 36.41 -7.80 20.59
C PRO A 126 35.38 -8.36 21.58
N LYS A 127 34.72 -7.47 22.32
CA LYS A 127 33.59 -7.79 23.19
C LYS A 127 32.28 -7.77 22.41
N THR A 128 32.14 -6.84 21.47
CA THR A 128 30.98 -6.73 20.60
C THR A 128 31.42 -6.63 19.14
N VAL A 129 30.68 -7.30 18.27
CA VAL A 129 30.76 -7.10 16.82
C VAL A 129 29.33 -6.97 16.34
N GLN A 130 29.07 -5.89 15.62
CA GLN A 130 27.77 -5.52 15.09
C GLN A 130 27.90 -5.20 13.60
N LEU A 131 26.77 -5.20 12.91
CA LEU A 131 26.67 -4.78 11.52
C LEU A 131 25.77 -3.55 11.45
N ALA A 132 26.16 -2.54 10.70
CA ALA A 132 25.33 -1.38 10.45
C ALA A 132 25.38 -1.00 8.97
N GLY A 133 24.25 -0.74 8.36
CA GLY A 133 24.17 -0.40 6.95
C GLY A 133 22.74 -0.20 6.48
N GLN A 134 22.56 -0.10 5.17
CA GLN A 134 21.22 -0.05 4.54
C GLN A 134 20.35 -1.26 4.92
N ILE A 135 20.97 -2.36 5.34
CA ILE A 135 20.32 -3.60 5.79
C ILE A 135 19.48 -3.39 7.06
N ASN A 136 19.85 -2.43 7.91
CA ASN A 136 19.23 -2.22 9.22
C ASN A 136 19.16 -0.73 9.59
N ASP A 137 18.98 0.13 8.59
CA ASP A 137 18.87 1.59 8.76
C ASP A 137 20.07 2.19 9.51
N TRP A 138 21.27 1.70 9.24
CA TRP A 138 22.52 2.15 9.86
C TRP A 138 22.53 2.06 11.40
N ASN A 139 21.72 1.18 11.99
CA ASN A 139 21.63 1.00 13.43
C ASN A 139 22.34 -0.29 13.88
N PRO A 140 23.56 -0.21 14.48
CA PRO A 140 24.33 -1.38 14.87
C PRO A 140 23.64 -2.24 15.94
N SER A 141 22.79 -1.66 16.78
CA SER A 141 22.07 -2.41 17.82
C SER A 141 21.06 -3.42 17.26
N LYS A 142 20.62 -3.23 16.00
CA LYS A 142 19.68 -4.13 15.32
C LYS A 142 20.34 -5.43 14.82
N THR A 143 21.66 -5.48 14.69
CA THR A 143 22.36 -6.65 14.15
C THR A 143 23.63 -6.94 14.95
N ASN A 144 23.48 -7.68 16.04
CA ASN A 144 24.61 -8.22 16.80
C ASN A 144 25.10 -9.53 16.15
N LEU A 145 26.41 -9.71 16.05
CA LEU A 145 27.00 -10.98 15.66
C LEU A 145 27.26 -11.84 16.89
N GLU A 146 27.16 -13.16 16.72
CA GLU A 146 27.44 -14.15 17.74
C GLU A 146 28.84 -14.73 17.55
N LYS A 147 29.58 -14.90 18.65
CA LYS A 147 30.91 -15.50 18.62
C LYS A 147 30.82 -17.02 18.59
N VAL A 148 31.33 -17.63 17.52
CA VAL A 148 31.45 -19.08 17.34
C VAL A 148 32.92 -19.42 17.10
N GLY A 149 33.59 -19.90 18.15
CA GLY A 149 35.04 -20.14 18.14
C GLY A 149 35.82 -18.84 17.97
N HIS A 150 36.52 -18.69 16.84
CA HIS A 150 37.31 -17.50 16.49
C HIS A 150 36.61 -16.55 15.50
N VAL A 151 35.39 -16.90 15.07
CA VAL A 151 34.62 -16.16 14.07
C VAL A 151 33.37 -15.56 14.73
N TRP A 152 33.04 -14.33 14.35
CA TRP A 152 31.76 -13.70 14.67
C TRP A 152 30.83 -13.87 13.48
N LYS A 153 29.57 -14.24 13.72
CA LYS A 153 28.65 -14.51 12.62
C LYS A 153 27.21 -14.13 12.92
N THR A 154 26.46 -13.86 11.87
CA THR A 154 25.01 -13.65 11.93
C THR A 154 24.37 -14.09 10.61
N THR A 155 23.06 -14.33 10.62
CA THR A 155 22.30 -14.68 9.42
C THR A 155 21.36 -13.53 9.07
N LEU A 156 21.53 -12.99 7.87
CA LEU A 156 20.72 -11.92 7.33
C LEU A 156 19.71 -12.50 6.32
N TRP A 157 18.49 -11.97 6.31
CA TRP A 157 17.46 -12.33 5.33
C TRP A 157 17.19 -11.13 4.42
N LEU A 158 17.86 -11.09 3.27
CA LEU A 158 17.93 -9.92 2.40
C LEU A 158 17.35 -10.20 1.03
N ASN A 159 16.64 -9.22 0.46
CA ASN A 159 16.30 -9.28 -0.96
C ASN A 159 17.58 -9.11 -1.80
N PRO A 160 17.63 -9.64 -3.02
CA PRO A 160 18.71 -9.32 -3.94
C PRO A 160 18.89 -7.81 -4.13
N GLY A 161 20.14 -7.36 -4.19
CA GLY A 161 20.48 -5.95 -4.23
C GLY A 161 21.91 -5.69 -3.76
N ASN A 162 22.29 -4.41 -3.81
CA ASN A 162 23.55 -3.93 -3.26
C ASN A 162 23.26 -3.20 -1.96
N TYR A 163 23.98 -3.55 -0.90
CA TYR A 163 23.80 -2.97 0.42
C TYR A 163 25.12 -2.40 0.92
N HIS A 164 25.15 -1.09 1.15
CA HIS A 164 26.25 -0.44 1.85
C HIS A 164 26.18 -0.75 3.33
N TYR A 165 27.32 -1.09 3.92
CA TYR A 165 27.44 -1.40 5.34
C TYR A 165 28.86 -1.16 5.86
N GLN A 166 28.96 -1.15 7.18
CA GLN A 166 30.20 -1.19 7.95
C GLN A 166 30.05 -2.19 9.11
N VAL A 167 31.18 -2.69 9.60
CA VAL A 167 31.26 -3.52 10.80
C VAL A 167 31.56 -2.61 11.98
N VAL A 168 30.82 -2.76 13.07
CA VAL A 168 31.02 -1.97 14.29
C VAL A 168 31.62 -2.87 15.36
N VAL A 169 32.89 -2.65 15.71
CA VAL A 169 33.67 -3.49 16.62
C VAL A 169 33.98 -2.71 17.88
N ASP A 170 33.43 -3.13 19.02
CA ASP A 170 33.55 -2.40 20.30
C ASP A 170 33.17 -0.91 20.19
N GLY A 171 32.22 -0.56 19.30
CA GLY A 171 31.76 0.80 19.03
C GLY A 171 32.52 1.53 17.91
N GLU A 172 33.62 0.98 17.43
CA GLU A 172 34.42 1.54 16.32
C GLU A 172 33.88 1.06 14.98
N TRP A 173 33.59 2.00 14.08
CA TRP A 173 33.08 1.73 12.74
C TRP A 173 34.23 1.47 11.78
N ILE A 174 34.21 0.32 11.11
CA ILE A 174 35.25 -0.09 10.17
C ILE A 174 34.65 -0.67 8.89
N LEU A 175 35.35 -0.52 7.78
CA LEU A 175 35.12 -1.34 6.58
C LEU A 175 35.34 -2.81 6.91
N ASP A 176 34.59 -3.70 6.27
CA ASP A 176 34.83 -5.14 6.38
C ASP A 176 36.20 -5.50 5.79
N PRO A 177 37.19 -5.91 6.61
CA PRO A 177 38.53 -6.21 6.13
C PRO A 177 38.61 -7.44 5.22
N ALA A 178 37.55 -8.26 5.18
CA ALA A 178 37.45 -9.44 4.33
C ALA A 178 36.76 -9.16 2.99
N ASN A 179 36.06 -8.03 2.85
CA ASN A 179 35.34 -7.66 1.64
C ASN A 179 36.07 -6.53 0.89
N PRO A 180 36.66 -6.80 -0.29
CA PRO A 180 37.34 -5.78 -1.08
C PRO A 180 36.39 -4.84 -1.83
N ASP A 181 35.10 -5.16 -1.94
CA ASP A 181 34.12 -4.32 -2.63
C ASP A 181 33.71 -3.15 -1.72
N ILE A 182 34.11 -1.95 -2.14
CA ILE A 182 33.81 -0.69 -1.47
C ILE A 182 33.24 0.33 -2.46
N GLU A 183 32.35 1.20 -2.00
CA GLU A 183 31.77 2.31 -2.77
C GLU A 183 31.79 3.60 -1.93
N ASP A 184 31.97 4.75 -2.61
CA ASP A 184 31.97 6.09 -2.01
C ASP A 184 30.55 6.45 -1.53
N ASN A 185 30.44 7.02 -0.33
CA ASN A 185 29.15 7.36 0.28
C ASN A 185 28.60 8.75 -0.12
N ASN A 186 29.26 9.45 -1.03
CA ASN A 186 28.99 10.80 -1.53
C ASN A 186 29.07 11.91 -0.46
N ILE A 187 29.63 11.63 0.71
CA ILE A 187 29.91 12.62 1.78
C ILE A 187 31.37 12.59 2.23
N GLY A 188 32.25 11.93 1.47
CA GLY A 188 33.70 11.94 1.68
C GLY A 188 34.25 10.75 2.47
N GLU A 189 33.47 9.68 2.67
CA GLU A 189 33.94 8.40 3.24
C GLU A 189 33.53 7.21 2.36
N GLU A 190 33.95 6.00 2.73
CA GLU A 190 33.70 4.77 1.99
C GLU A 190 32.85 3.78 2.81
N ASN A 191 32.13 2.89 2.13
CA ASN A 191 31.38 1.80 2.73
C ASN A 191 31.71 0.48 2.04
N SER A 192 31.69 -0.63 2.81
CA SER A 192 31.72 -1.97 2.22
C SER A 192 30.38 -2.25 1.54
N VAL A 193 30.40 -3.03 0.45
CA VAL A 193 29.20 -3.36 -0.32
C VAL A 193 28.94 -4.86 -0.29
N LEU A 194 27.79 -5.24 0.26
CA LEU A 194 27.28 -6.60 0.16
C LEU A 194 26.43 -6.71 -1.09
N ARG A 195 26.92 -7.45 -2.10
CA ARG A 195 26.21 -7.68 -3.36
C ARG A 195 25.51 -9.03 -3.31
N LEU A 196 24.18 -9.01 -3.33
CA LEU A 196 23.37 -10.22 -3.38
C LEU A 196 22.73 -10.35 -4.76
N ALA A 197 23.21 -11.32 -5.54
CA ALA A 197 22.71 -11.57 -6.89
C ALA A 197 21.23 -11.98 -6.86
N GLY A 198 20.46 -11.39 -7.78
CA GLY A 198 19.05 -11.69 -7.97
C GLY A 198 18.76 -12.23 -9.36
N SER A 199 17.49 -12.48 -9.60
CA SER A 199 16.95 -12.76 -10.93
C SER A 199 17.34 -11.66 -11.92
N ASN A 200 17.62 -12.03 -13.17
CA ASN A 200 17.89 -11.05 -14.21
C ASN A 200 16.58 -10.34 -14.60
N PRO A 201 16.42 -9.02 -14.35
CA PRO A 201 15.18 -8.32 -14.63
C PRO A 201 14.73 -8.41 -16.10
N ASN A 202 15.69 -8.55 -17.03
CA ASN A 202 15.40 -8.67 -18.46
C ASN A 202 14.82 -10.03 -18.87
N LEU A 203 14.91 -11.03 -17.99
CA LEU A 203 14.38 -12.38 -18.21
C LEU A 203 13.08 -12.63 -17.42
N LEU A 204 12.65 -11.68 -16.58
CA LEU A 204 11.37 -11.74 -15.90
C LEU A 204 10.23 -11.74 -16.93
N PRO A 205 9.14 -12.49 -16.68
CA PRO A 205 8.00 -12.46 -17.57
C PRO A 205 7.34 -11.07 -17.53
N PHE A 206 6.90 -10.57 -18.67
CA PHE A 206 6.10 -9.33 -18.73
C PHE A 206 4.80 -9.58 -19.49
N ILE A 207 3.68 -9.30 -18.85
CA ILE A 207 2.33 -9.53 -19.37
C ILE A 207 1.73 -8.20 -19.80
N TYR A 208 1.14 -8.18 -21.00
CA TYR A 208 0.45 -7.02 -21.52
C TYR A 208 -0.82 -7.43 -22.29
N THR A 209 -1.82 -6.55 -22.31
CA THR A 209 -3.01 -6.75 -23.15
C THR A 209 -2.70 -6.41 -24.60
N THR A 210 -2.97 -7.31 -25.53
CA THR A 210 -2.83 -7.06 -26.98
C THR A 210 -4.13 -6.52 -27.58
N SER A 211 -5.27 -7.09 -27.19
CA SER A 211 -6.59 -6.64 -27.65
C SER A 211 -7.72 -7.16 -26.76
N THR A 212 -8.90 -6.59 -26.93
CA THR A 212 -10.16 -7.13 -26.40
C THR A 212 -11.18 -7.23 -27.54
N LYS A 213 -11.87 -8.36 -27.67
CA LYS A 213 -12.88 -8.58 -28.71
C LYS A 213 -14.05 -9.37 -28.16
N GLY A 214 -15.20 -8.70 -28.05
CA GLY A 214 -16.39 -9.28 -27.44
C GLY A 214 -16.13 -9.64 -25.97
N LYS A 215 -16.31 -10.91 -25.62
CA LYS A 215 -16.20 -11.43 -24.24
C LYS A 215 -14.81 -12.01 -23.94
N LYS A 216 -13.80 -11.64 -24.72
CA LYS A 216 -12.45 -12.20 -24.66
C LYS A 216 -11.40 -11.10 -24.54
N ILE A 217 -10.40 -11.35 -23.70
CA ILE A 217 -9.20 -10.53 -23.54
C ILE A 217 -8.04 -11.34 -24.07
N HIS A 218 -7.21 -10.72 -24.90
CA HIS A 218 -5.99 -11.31 -25.43
C HIS A 218 -4.78 -10.68 -24.77
N LEU A 219 -3.86 -11.52 -24.33
CA LEU A 219 -2.62 -11.16 -23.67
C LEU A 219 -1.43 -11.59 -24.53
N GLY A 220 -0.35 -10.82 -24.45
CA GLY A 220 0.97 -11.20 -24.93
C GLY A 220 1.95 -11.30 -23.76
N PHE A 221 2.99 -12.10 -23.95
CA PHE A 221 4.08 -12.30 -23.01
C PHE A 221 5.41 -11.89 -23.63
N GLN A 222 6.20 -11.13 -22.88
CA GLN A 222 7.64 -11.05 -23.09
C GLN A 222 8.29 -12.05 -22.13
N ASN A 223 9.27 -12.81 -22.64
CA ASN A 223 9.90 -13.94 -21.96
C ASN A 223 8.96 -15.13 -21.68
N ALA A 224 9.55 -16.24 -21.28
CA ALA A 224 8.82 -17.47 -20.97
C ALA A 224 7.93 -17.29 -19.73
N VAL A 225 6.78 -17.96 -19.74
CA VAL A 225 5.84 -18.07 -18.62
C VAL A 225 5.69 -19.55 -18.29
N ASP A 226 6.02 -19.93 -17.06
CA ASP A 226 5.86 -21.30 -16.58
C ASP A 226 4.41 -21.55 -16.13
N GLU A 227 3.79 -20.57 -15.47
CA GLU A 227 2.40 -20.64 -15.03
C GLU A 227 1.75 -19.25 -15.05
N LEU A 228 0.47 -19.22 -15.44
CA LEU A 228 -0.37 -18.02 -15.48
C LEU A 228 -1.48 -18.12 -14.42
N PHE A 229 -1.64 -17.05 -13.64
CA PHE A 229 -2.62 -16.90 -12.58
C PHE A 229 -3.64 -15.86 -13.02
N VAL A 230 -4.78 -16.32 -13.54
CA VAL A 230 -5.88 -15.44 -13.95
C VAL A 230 -7.01 -15.52 -12.95
N TYR A 231 -7.48 -14.38 -12.48
CA TYR A 231 -8.56 -14.26 -11.51
C TYR A 231 -9.66 -13.38 -12.10
N TRP A 232 -10.91 -13.76 -11.90
CA TRP A 232 -12.04 -12.84 -11.99
C TRP A 232 -12.46 -12.51 -10.55
N GLU A 233 -12.38 -11.23 -10.16
CA GLU A 233 -12.51 -10.83 -8.76
C GLU A 233 -11.59 -11.69 -7.87
N ASN A 234 -12.15 -12.41 -6.90
CA ASN A 234 -11.44 -13.29 -5.97
C ASN A 234 -11.54 -14.78 -6.35
N TYR A 235 -11.75 -15.07 -7.63
CA TYR A 235 -11.90 -16.44 -8.13
C TYR A 235 -10.87 -16.75 -9.21
N ARG A 236 -10.00 -17.72 -8.97
CA ARG A 236 -9.06 -18.20 -9.99
C ARG A 236 -9.82 -18.90 -11.12
N LEU A 237 -9.55 -18.47 -12.35
CA LEU A 237 -10.12 -19.03 -13.57
C LEU A 237 -9.30 -20.25 -14.02
N GLY A 238 -10.01 -21.34 -14.37
CA GLY A 238 -9.40 -22.56 -14.88
C GLY A 238 -9.21 -22.56 -16.41
N ASP A 239 -8.74 -23.71 -16.92
CA ASP A 239 -8.42 -23.95 -18.33
C ASP A 239 -9.64 -23.77 -19.27
N GLU A 240 -10.86 -23.88 -18.75
CA GLU A 240 -12.08 -23.62 -19.50
C GLU A 240 -12.27 -22.13 -19.86
N PHE A 241 -11.59 -21.22 -19.14
CA PHE A 241 -11.58 -19.79 -19.40
C PHE A 241 -10.26 -19.28 -19.96
N VAL A 242 -9.16 -19.96 -19.66
CA VAL A 242 -7.81 -19.49 -19.97
C VAL A 242 -7.14 -20.46 -20.92
N SER A 243 -6.72 -19.96 -22.08
CA SER A 243 -5.95 -20.73 -23.06
C SER A 243 -4.62 -20.05 -23.34
N ILE A 244 -3.53 -20.79 -23.25
CA ILE A 244 -2.17 -20.31 -23.53
C ILE A 244 -1.69 -20.96 -24.83
N ASN A 245 -1.12 -20.17 -25.73
CA ASN A 245 -0.54 -20.65 -26.98
C ASN A 245 0.79 -19.91 -27.24
N GLY A 246 1.90 -20.55 -26.88
CA GLY A 246 3.22 -19.94 -26.99
C GLY A 246 3.33 -18.68 -26.13
N SER A 247 3.64 -17.54 -26.75
CA SER A 247 3.79 -16.24 -26.10
C SER A 247 2.48 -15.43 -25.98
N GLU A 248 1.33 -16.08 -26.17
CA GLU A 248 0.02 -15.43 -26.10
C GLU A 248 -0.93 -16.21 -25.19
N ALA A 249 -1.89 -15.50 -24.60
CA ALA A 249 -3.00 -16.12 -23.90
C ALA A 249 -4.33 -15.45 -24.24
N THR A 250 -5.40 -16.21 -24.19
CA THR A 250 -6.77 -15.72 -24.31
C THR A 250 -7.54 -16.06 -23.05
N ILE A 251 -8.16 -15.03 -22.47
CA ILE A 251 -9.06 -15.13 -21.32
C ILE A 251 -10.49 -14.92 -21.80
N ILE A 252 -11.36 -15.88 -21.52
CA ILE A 252 -12.81 -15.76 -21.69
C ILE A 252 -13.38 -15.17 -20.41
N ILE A 253 -14.07 -14.03 -20.51
CA ILE A 253 -14.70 -13.41 -19.35
C ILE A 253 -15.91 -14.25 -18.94
N PRO A 254 -16.03 -14.69 -17.67
CA PRO A 254 -17.12 -15.53 -17.20
C PRO A 254 -18.52 -14.92 -17.43
N ALA A 255 -19.51 -15.77 -17.70
CA ALA A 255 -20.90 -15.34 -17.87
C ALA A 255 -21.45 -14.59 -16.65
N ASN A 256 -20.98 -14.93 -15.44
CA ASN A 256 -21.37 -14.29 -14.18
C ASN A 256 -21.11 -12.77 -14.19
N ALA A 257 -20.13 -12.29 -14.97
CA ALA A 257 -19.84 -10.86 -15.08
C ALA A 257 -20.96 -10.07 -15.77
N ASP A 258 -21.88 -10.70 -16.52
CA ASP A 258 -23.05 -10.00 -17.08
C ASP A 258 -23.96 -9.42 -15.98
N GLY A 259 -23.98 -10.04 -14.81
CA GLY A 259 -24.77 -9.63 -13.66
C GLY A 259 -24.10 -8.58 -12.76
N ILE A 260 -22.83 -8.23 -13.02
CA ILE A 260 -22.05 -7.31 -12.19
C ILE A 260 -21.64 -6.12 -13.04
N LYS A 261 -22.12 -4.91 -12.69
CA LYS A 261 -21.83 -3.70 -13.48
C LYS A 261 -20.33 -3.47 -13.63
N ARG A 262 -19.59 -3.57 -12.53
CA ARG A 262 -18.16 -3.32 -12.45
C ARG A 262 -17.44 -4.51 -11.79
N SER A 263 -16.51 -5.15 -12.51
CA SER A 263 -15.67 -6.23 -11.98
C SER A 263 -14.27 -6.20 -12.59
N HIS A 264 -13.36 -7.08 -12.18
CA HIS A 264 -11.96 -7.05 -12.59
C HIS A 264 -11.44 -8.42 -13.02
N ILE A 265 -10.63 -8.43 -14.07
CA ILE A 265 -9.69 -9.51 -14.33
C ILE A 265 -8.35 -9.13 -13.73
N ARG A 266 -7.72 -10.03 -12.98
CA ARG A 266 -6.39 -9.83 -12.41
C ARG A 266 -5.48 -10.95 -12.89
N VAL A 267 -4.27 -10.60 -13.31
CA VAL A 267 -3.34 -11.54 -13.94
C VAL A 267 -1.94 -11.36 -13.37
N TRP A 268 -1.35 -12.49 -13.01
CA TRP A 268 0.06 -12.64 -12.67
C TRP A 268 0.63 -13.85 -13.39
N ALA A 269 1.94 -13.89 -13.58
CA ALA A 269 2.67 -15.06 -14.06
C ALA A 269 4.00 -15.18 -13.32
N TYR A 270 4.64 -16.32 -13.49
CA TYR A 270 6.05 -16.45 -13.13
C TYR A 270 6.79 -17.34 -14.11
N ASN A 271 8.12 -17.28 -14.03
CA ASN A 271 9.04 -18.26 -14.58
C ASN A 271 10.16 -18.59 -13.57
N SER A 272 11.16 -19.34 -14.01
CA SER A 272 12.34 -19.68 -13.20
C SER A 272 13.06 -18.47 -12.60
N GLU A 273 13.09 -17.34 -13.31
CA GLU A 273 13.72 -16.10 -12.88
C GLU A 273 12.86 -15.42 -11.81
N GLY A 274 11.57 -15.23 -12.03
CA GLY A 274 10.71 -14.56 -11.04
C GLY A 274 9.28 -14.33 -11.49
N GLU A 275 8.57 -13.48 -10.75
CA GLU A 275 7.20 -13.08 -11.06
C GLU A 275 7.13 -11.98 -12.12
N SER A 276 5.98 -11.88 -12.77
CA SER A 276 5.68 -10.82 -13.73
C SER A 276 5.27 -9.52 -13.07
N ASN A 277 5.05 -8.49 -13.89
CA ASN A 277 4.21 -7.37 -13.50
C ASN A 277 2.78 -7.82 -13.16
N ASP A 278 2.08 -6.97 -12.42
CA ASP A 278 0.66 -7.11 -12.11
C ASP A 278 -0.17 -6.51 -13.24
N LEU A 279 -1.20 -7.23 -13.70
CA LEU A 279 -2.15 -6.71 -14.67
C LEU A 279 -3.57 -6.78 -14.10
N ILE A 280 -4.21 -5.63 -13.96
CA ILE A 280 -5.60 -5.51 -13.52
C ILE A 280 -6.40 -4.83 -14.63
N ILE A 281 -7.46 -5.49 -15.09
CA ILE A 281 -8.30 -5.04 -16.20
C ILE A 281 -9.72 -4.85 -15.69
N PRO A 282 -10.18 -3.59 -15.52
CA PRO A 282 -11.55 -3.33 -15.13
C PRO A 282 -12.51 -3.70 -16.27
N LEU A 283 -13.67 -4.22 -15.90
CA LEU A 283 -14.73 -4.65 -16.79
C LEU A 283 -16.01 -3.86 -16.51
N GLU A 284 -16.67 -3.36 -17.55
CA GLU A 284 -18.08 -2.98 -17.49
C GLU A 284 -18.89 -4.20 -17.96
N LYS A 285 -19.46 -4.94 -17.02
CA LYS A 285 -20.05 -6.27 -17.24
C LYS A 285 -19.04 -7.23 -17.87
N ARG A 286 -19.33 -7.78 -19.06
CA ARG A 286 -18.43 -8.67 -19.82
C ARG A 286 -17.56 -7.96 -20.86
N SER A 287 -17.38 -6.65 -20.75
CA SER A 287 -16.54 -5.88 -21.66
C SER A 287 -15.41 -5.23 -20.88
N ALA A 288 -14.17 -5.41 -21.35
CA ALA A 288 -13.04 -4.69 -20.78
C ALA A 288 -13.17 -3.18 -21.02
N VAL A 289 -12.79 -2.39 -20.02
CA VAL A 289 -12.59 -0.95 -20.17
C VAL A 289 -11.38 -0.69 -21.04
N THR A 290 -11.52 0.25 -21.96
CA THR A 290 -10.46 0.58 -22.93
C THR A 290 -10.09 2.06 -22.95
N ALA A 291 -10.77 2.90 -22.16
CA ALA A 291 -10.50 4.33 -22.08
C ALA A 291 -10.60 4.86 -20.64
N THR A 292 -9.74 5.81 -20.29
CA THR A 292 -9.72 6.45 -18.95
C THR A 292 -11.03 7.16 -18.61
N SER A 293 -11.76 7.67 -19.62
CA SER A 293 -13.08 8.27 -19.45
C SER A 293 -14.18 7.29 -19.02
N GLN A 294 -13.93 5.99 -19.11
CA GLN A 294 -14.84 4.94 -18.64
C GLN A 294 -14.53 4.46 -17.22
N LEU A 295 -13.39 4.91 -16.65
CA LEU A 295 -13.08 4.67 -15.25
C LEU A 295 -14.03 5.48 -14.39
N ASN A 296 -14.48 4.85 -13.31
CA ASN A 296 -15.29 5.48 -12.29
C ASN A 296 -14.59 5.36 -10.93
N ARG A 297 -15.24 5.90 -9.91
CA ARG A 297 -14.72 5.97 -8.54
C ARG A 297 -14.40 4.61 -7.91
N SER A 298 -15.00 3.52 -8.37
CA SER A 298 -14.73 2.16 -7.84
C SER A 298 -13.51 1.48 -8.47
N ASP A 299 -12.94 2.02 -9.54
CA ASP A 299 -11.76 1.46 -10.23
C ASP A 299 -10.43 1.82 -9.53
N LEU A 300 -10.35 1.69 -8.20
CA LEU A 300 -9.26 2.22 -7.36
C LEU A 300 -7.85 1.84 -7.85
N TYR A 301 -7.69 0.63 -8.38
CA TYR A 301 -6.40 0.10 -8.85
C TYR A 301 -5.98 0.61 -10.24
N SER A 302 -6.84 1.33 -10.93
CA SER A 302 -6.61 1.86 -12.30
C SER A 302 -6.67 3.38 -12.37
N GLN A 303 -6.83 4.07 -11.22
CA GLN A 303 -6.94 5.52 -11.18
C GLN A 303 -5.58 6.21 -11.24
N ILE A 304 -5.54 7.38 -11.90
CA ILE A 304 -4.42 8.32 -11.86
C ILE A 304 -4.74 9.38 -10.82
N MET A 305 -3.81 9.55 -9.88
CA MET A 305 -3.95 10.46 -8.75
C MET A 305 -3.18 11.77 -8.97
N TYR A 306 -3.79 12.90 -8.59
CA TYR A 306 -3.16 14.21 -8.55
C TYR A 306 -3.05 14.69 -7.10
N SER A 307 -1.83 14.84 -6.60
CA SER A 307 -1.57 15.39 -5.27
C SER A 307 -1.46 16.91 -5.34
N LEU A 308 -2.15 17.61 -4.44
CA LEU A 308 -2.09 19.07 -4.31
C LEU A 308 -1.95 19.51 -2.86
N MET A 309 -1.26 20.63 -2.65
CA MET A 309 -1.26 21.34 -1.38
C MET A 309 -2.25 22.50 -1.48
N VAL A 310 -3.28 22.48 -0.62
CA VAL A 310 -4.41 23.43 -0.68
C VAL A 310 -3.91 24.87 -0.81
N ASP A 311 -3.05 25.28 0.12
CA ASP A 311 -2.51 26.64 0.22
C ASP A 311 -1.68 27.12 -0.98
N ARG A 312 -1.23 26.22 -1.87
CA ARG A 312 -0.44 26.58 -3.06
C ARG A 312 -1.19 26.36 -4.36
N PHE A 313 -2.35 25.72 -4.33
CA PHE A 313 -2.99 25.24 -5.55
C PHE A 313 -3.74 26.36 -6.27
N TYR A 314 -4.76 26.94 -5.63
CA TYR A 314 -5.55 28.02 -6.21
C TYR A 314 -6.30 28.78 -5.10
N ASN A 315 -6.20 30.11 -5.11
CA ASN A 315 -6.91 31.00 -4.19
C ASN A 315 -8.15 31.54 -4.92
N ALA A 316 -9.34 31.20 -4.41
CA ALA A 316 -10.63 31.66 -4.93
C ALA A 316 -11.39 32.55 -3.94
N ASN A 317 -11.00 32.57 -2.66
CA ASN A 317 -11.66 33.32 -1.61
C ASN A 317 -10.69 34.19 -0.81
N LEU A 318 -10.39 35.39 -1.32
CA LEU A 318 -9.48 36.33 -0.66
C LEU A 318 -9.91 36.74 0.78
N GLU A 319 -11.17 36.53 1.18
CA GLU A 319 -11.67 36.92 2.50
C GLU A 319 -11.18 36.00 3.63
N ASN A 320 -10.73 34.78 3.32
CA ASN A 320 -10.15 33.86 4.30
C ASN A 320 -8.62 33.88 4.34
N ASP A 321 -7.98 34.73 3.54
CA ASP A 321 -6.53 34.92 3.52
C ASP A 321 -6.06 35.49 4.87
N GLN A 322 -5.38 34.65 5.67
CA GLN A 322 -4.80 35.07 6.94
C GLN A 322 -3.36 34.57 7.09
N PRO A 323 -2.39 35.20 6.40
CA PRO A 323 -0.98 34.96 6.67
C PRO A 323 -0.63 35.32 8.11
N VAL A 324 0.32 34.58 8.69
CA VAL A 324 0.75 34.82 10.07
C VAL A 324 1.57 36.10 10.13
N ASN A 325 1.18 37.03 10.98
CA ASN A 325 1.89 38.28 11.19
C ASN A 325 3.07 38.09 12.16
N ASP A 326 4.14 37.46 11.68
CA ASP A 326 5.42 37.32 12.39
C ASP A 326 6.58 37.67 11.42
N PRO A 327 7.42 38.68 11.74
CA PRO A 327 8.51 39.11 10.86
C PRO A 327 9.64 38.09 10.70
N ASP A 328 9.72 37.08 11.57
CA ASP A 328 10.72 35.99 11.47
C ASP A 328 10.31 34.91 10.44
N ILE A 329 9.06 34.95 9.95
CA ILE A 329 8.59 34.05 8.90
C ILE A 329 9.01 34.60 7.53
N HIS A 330 9.82 33.82 6.82
CA HIS A 330 10.14 34.11 5.44
C HIS A 330 8.85 34.02 4.61
N PRO A 331 8.55 34.95 3.67
CA PRO A 331 7.29 34.94 2.95
C PRO A 331 6.92 33.59 2.32
N LYS A 332 7.89 32.86 1.74
CA LYS A 332 7.69 31.50 1.19
C LYS A 332 7.28 30.42 2.20
N ALA A 333 7.55 30.66 3.48
CA ALA A 333 7.21 29.81 4.62
C ALA A 333 5.93 30.28 5.34
N ASN A 334 5.15 31.19 4.72
CA ASN A 334 3.86 31.66 5.20
C ASN A 334 2.71 31.15 4.30
N TYR A 335 1.46 31.45 4.69
CA TYR A 335 0.26 31.14 3.90
C TYR A 335 0.20 31.98 2.62
N TYR A 336 -0.19 31.35 1.50
CA TYR A 336 -0.42 32.03 0.20
C TYR A 336 -1.90 32.14 -0.17
N GLY A 337 -2.79 31.53 0.61
CA GLY A 337 -4.24 31.72 0.49
C GLY A 337 -4.93 30.73 -0.45
N GLY A 338 -4.24 29.69 -0.92
CA GLY A 338 -4.93 28.63 -1.65
C GLY A 338 -5.98 27.95 -0.75
N ASP A 339 -7.15 27.65 -1.30
CA ASP A 339 -8.33 27.28 -0.52
C ASP A 339 -9.17 26.17 -1.18
N ILE A 340 -10.15 25.65 -0.44
CA ILE A 340 -11.04 24.56 -0.89
C ILE A 340 -12.00 25.02 -1.99
N ALA A 341 -12.40 26.29 -1.99
CA ALA A 341 -13.21 26.85 -3.06
C ALA A 341 -12.44 26.86 -4.38
N GLY A 342 -11.13 27.10 -4.34
CA GLY A 342 -10.23 27.04 -5.48
C GLY A 342 -10.08 25.63 -6.06
N ILE A 343 -10.00 24.62 -5.20
CA ILE A 343 -10.07 23.21 -5.65
C ILE A 343 -11.40 22.95 -6.34
N THR A 344 -12.51 23.37 -5.72
CA THR A 344 -13.86 23.20 -6.27
C THR A 344 -13.98 23.85 -7.65
N GLN A 345 -13.48 25.07 -7.83
CA GLN A 345 -13.49 25.77 -9.11
C GLN A 345 -12.70 25.02 -10.19
N LYS A 346 -11.57 24.41 -9.84
CA LYS A 346 -10.75 23.60 -10.76
C LYS A 346 -11.38 22.24 -11.11
N ILE A 347 -12.21 21.70 -10.23
CA ILE A 347 -13.06 20.55 -10.57
C ILE A 347 -14.16 20.99 -11.54
N GLU A 348 -14.79 22.14 -11.28
CA GLU A 348 -15.89 22.66 -12.10
C GLU A 348 -15.46 23.07 -13.50
N ASP A 349 -14.27 23.68 -13.65
CA ASP A 349 -13.74 24.15 -14.93
C ASP A 349 -13.12 23.04 -15.81
N GLY A 350 -13.06 21.80 -15.30
CA GLY A 350 -12.61 20.63 -16.04
C GLY A 350 -11.08 20.45 -16.08
N TYR A 351 -10.32 21.17 -15.24
CA TYR A 351 -8.86 21.02 -15.15
C TYR A 351 -8.43 19.56 -14.99
N PHE A 352 -9.01 18.85 -14.00
CA PHE A 352 -8.66 17.45 -13.72
C PHE A 352 -9.08 16.49 -14.83
N ASP A 353 -10.23 16.75 -15.47
CA ASP A 353 -10.68 15.98 -16.63
C ASP A 353 -9.73 16.11 -17.82
N SER A 354 -9.22 17.31 -18.08
CA SER A 354 -8.25 17.55 -19.17
C SER A 354 -6.94 16.79 -18.98
N LEU A 355 -6.58 16.49 -17.73
CA LEU A 355 -5.41 15.71 -17.35
C LEU A 355 -5.70 14.20 -17.25
N GLY A 356 -6.97 13.78 -17.35
CA GLY A 356 -7.37 12.38 -17.17
C GLY A 356 -7.31 11.89 -15.72
N ILE A 357 -7.35 12.80 -14.74
CA ILE A 357 -7.27 12.50 -13.31
C ILE A 357 -8.62 12.02 -12.78
N ARG A 358 -8.62 10.96 -11.97
CA ARG A 358 -9.82 10.40 -11.32
C ARG A 358 -9.69 10.27 -9.80
N THR A 359 -8.56 10.68 -9.23
CA THR A 359 -8.35 10.79 -7.79
C THR A 359 -7.58 12.08 -7.47
N ILE A 360 -8.07 12.86 -6.52
CA ILE A 360 -7.35 14.02 -5.98
C ILE A 360 -6.87 13.65 -4.57
N TRP A 361 -5.58 13.83 -4.32
CA TRP A 361 -5.01 13.75 -2.97
C TRP A 361 -4.80 15.18 -2.46
N VAL A 362 -5.57 15.54 -1.44
CA VAL A 362 -5.53 16.87 -0.82
C VAL A 362 -4.66 16.83 0.43
N SER A 363 -3.74 17.79 0.58
CA SER A 363 -2.94 17.98 1.80
C SER A 363 -3.84 18.15 3.04
N PRO A 364 -3.32 18.05 4.29
CA PRO A 364 -4.16 18.12 5.47
C PRO A 364 -4.93 19.44 5.54
N ILE A 365 -6.23 19.35 5.84
CA ILE A 365 -7.14 20.51 5.90
C ILE A 365 -7.57 20.86 7.32
N THR A 366 -7.08 20.14 8.32
CA THR A 366 -7.41 20.39 9.72
C THR A 366 -6.83 21.69 10.21
N GLN A 367 -7.48 22.32 11.18
CA GLN A 367 -6.99 23.54 11.81
C GLN A 367 -5.56 23.38 12.31
N ASN A 368 -4.68 24.27 11.86
CA ASN A 368 -3.29 24.42 12.27
C ASN A 368 -3.13 25.65 13.20
N PRO A 369 -2.01 25.79 13.94
CA PRO A 369 -1.81 26.91 14.85
C PRO A 369 -1.76 28.26 14.11
N LEU A 370 -1.95 29.34 14.87
CA LEU A 370 -1.89 30.72 14.37
C LEU A 370 -0.51 31.35 14.51
N GLY A 371 0.36 30.73 15.32
CA GLY A 371 1.72 31.20 15.57
C GLY A 371 2.75 30.71 14.55
N ALA A 372 3.97 31.20 14.74
CA ALA A 372 5.16 30.77 14.01
C ALA A 372 5.95 29.76 14.86
N TYR A 373 6.34 28.65 14.24
CA TYR A 373 7.03 27.55 14.91
C TYR A 373 8.23 27.05 14.10
N GLY A 374 9.05 26.21 14.74
CA GLY A 374 10.32 25.75 14.19
C GLY A 374 11.35 26.87 14.04
N LEU A 375 12.56 26.49 13.68
CA LEU A 375 13.62 27.44 13.36
C LEU A 375 14.59 26.80 12.37
N TYR A 376 14.58 27.24 11.13
CA TYR A 376 15.62 26.88 10.18
C TYR A 376 16.82 27.80 10.39
N PRO A 377 18.06 27.29 10.39
CA PRO A 377 19.23 28.12 10.67
C PRO A 377 19.68 28.96 9.48
N THR A 378 19.45 28.55 8.23
CA THR A 378 20.02 29.23 7.05
C THR A 378 19.13 29.11 5.80
N PRO A 379 18.32 30.13 5.44
CA PRO A 379 18.16 31.41 6.14
C PRO A 379 17.52 31.21 7.51
N ARG A 380 17.84 32.09 8.47
CA ARG A 380 17.18 32.07 9.77
C ARG A 380 15.69 32.40 9.60
N THR A 381 14.81 31.43 9.80
CA THR A 381 13.37 31.65 9.65
C THR A 381 12.53 30.69 10.47
N LYS A 382 11.37 31.18 10.94
CA LYS A 382 10.27 30.36 11.44
C LYS A 382 9.30 30.02 10.31
N PHE A 383 8.37 29.11 10.58
CA PHE A 383 7.35 28.68 9.62
C PHE A 383 5.95 28.85 10.21
N SER A 384 4.97 29.15 9.36
CA SER A 384 3.56 28.95 9.70
C SER A 384 3.10 27.53 9.33
N GLY A 385 1.98 27.07 9.90
CA GLY A 385 1.42 25.74 9.64
C GLY A 385 0.74 25.57 8.27
N TYR A 386 1.18 26.29 7.24
CA TYR A 386 0.52 26.37 5.94
C TYR A 386 0.44 25.05 5.18
N HIS A 387 1.32 24.12 5.50
CA HIS A 387 1.38 22.77 4.94
C HIS A 387 0.33 21.83 5.54
N GLY A 388 -0.28 22.17 6.69
CA GLY A 388 -1.36 21.41 7.31
C GLY A 388 -0.94 20.34 8.34
N TYR A 389 0.36 20.05 8.47
CA TYR A 389 0.87 18.92 9.27
C TYR A 389 1.05 19.21 10.77
N TRP A 390 0.57 20.35 11.28
CA TRP A 390 0.59 20.71 12.70
C TRP A 390 -0.84 20.81 13.25
N PRO A 391 -1.62 19.71 13.26
CA PRO A 391 -3.02 19.77 13.63
C PRO A 391 -3.18 20.23 15.08
N ILE A 392 -4.02 21.25 15.29
CA ILE A 392 -4.59 21.62 16.60
C ILE A 392 -6.05 21.18 16.73
N SER A 393 -6.56 20.46 15.73
CA SER A 393 -7.83 19.74 15.74
C SER A 393 -7.76 18.52 14.84
N SER A 394 -8.46 17.44 15.18
CA SER A 394 -8.58 16.25 14.34
C SER A 394 -9.81 16.26 13.42
N SER A 395 -10.75 17.20 13.59
CA SER A 395 -12.08 17.16 12.96
C SER A 395 -12.60 18.54 12.51
N LYS A 396 -11.83 19.62 12.70
CA LYS A 396 -12.21 20.96 12.27
C LYS A 396 -11.39 21.39 11.07
N VAL A 397 -12.05 21.81 10.00
CA VAL A 397 -11.43 22.44 8.83
C VAL A 397 -10.74 23.74 9.25
N ASP A 398 -9.52 23.96 8.78
CA ASP A 398 -8.80 25.22 8.98
C ASP A 398 -9.57 26.36 8.31
N PHE A 399 -9.94 27.38 9.09
CA PHE A 399 -10.73 28.49 8.55
C PHE A 399 -10.01 29.24 7.42
N ARG A 400 -8.66 29.14 7.34
CA ARG A 400 -7.86 29.71 6.24
C ARG A 400 -8.05 28.96 4.93
N PHE A 401 -8.48 27.70 4.96
CA PHE A 401 -8.76 26.91 3.76
C PHE A 401 -10.23 26.90 3.38
N GLY A 402 -11.13 27.19 4.33
CA GLY A 402 -12.56 27.29 4.08
C GLY A 402 -13.42 26.78 5.23
N THR A 403 -14.66 26.47 4.91
CA THR A 403 -15.67 25.99 5.85
C THR A 403 -15.99 24.51 5.63
N SER A 404 -16.80 23.93 6.52
CA SER A 404 -17.31 22.57 6.31
C SER A 404 -18.20 22.47 5.06
N ASP A 405 -18.96 23.54 4.76
CA ASP A 405 -19.82 23.58 3.58
C ASP A 405 -19.00 23.61 2.29
N ASP A 406 -17.85 24.29 2.29
CA ASP A 406 -16.91 24.27 1.16
C ASP A 406 -16.37 22.87 0.89
N VAL A 407 -16.04 22.10 1.94
CA VAL A 407 -15.61 20.71 1.80
C VAL A 407 -16.73 19.85 1.22
N HIS A 408 -17.95 19.96 1.76
CA HIS A 408 -19.10 19.21 1.23
C HIS A 408 -19.36 19.54 -0.24
N ARG A 409 -19.26 20.81 -0.63
CA ARG A 409 -19.41 21.24 -2.02
C ARG A 409 -18.32 20.67 -2.91
N MET A 410 -17.06 20.77 -2.49
CA MET A 410 -15.92 20.22 -3.24
C MET A 410 -16.10 18.73 -3.51
N LEU A 411 -16.46 17.96 -2.47
CA LEU A 411 -16.68 16.52 -2.59
C LEU A 411 -17.89 16.21 -3.47
N ALA A 412 -19.00 16.94 -3.33
CA ALA A 412 -20.17 16.75 -4.18
C ALA A 412 -19.86 16.99 -5.66
N GLU A 413 -19.11 18.05 -6.00
CA GLU A 413 -18.72 18.35 -7.37
C GLU A 413 -17.69 17.35 -7.93
N ALA A 414 -16.75 16.86 -7.11
CA ALA A 414 -15.84 15.78 -7.48
C ALA A 414 -16.60 14.49 -7.78
N HIS A 415 -17.50 14.09 -6.87
CA HIS A 415 -18.26 12.86 -6.97
C HIS A 415 -19.21 12.84 -8.17
N LYS A 416 -19.79 13.99 -8.52
CA LYS A 416 -20.62 14.18 -9.73
C LYS A 416 -19.86 13.90 -11.04
N ARG A 417 -18.53 14.01 -11.02
CA ARG A 417 -17.63 13.81 -12.15
C ARG A 417 -16.84 12.50 -12.07
N ASP A 418 -17.26 11.59 -11.20
CA ASP A 418 -16.54 10.33 -10.94
C ASP A 418 -15.08 10.55 -10.50
N ILE A 419 -14.81 11.63 -9.76
CA ILE A 419 -13.51 11.91 -9.14
C ILE A 419 -13.56 11.55 -7.66
N ASN A 420 -12.61 10.71 -7.23
CA ASN A 420 -12.36 10.45 -5.82
C ASN A 420 -11.54 11.59 -5.19
N VAL A 421 -11.76 11.86 -3.91
CA VAL A 421 -10.92 12.75 -3.13
C VAL A 421 -10.45 12.02 -1.88
N ILE A 422 -9.13 11.87 -1.75
CA ILE A 422 -8.50 11.34 -0.55
C ILE A 422 -7.87 12.48 0.26
N LEU A 423 -7.97 12.39 1.58
CA LEU A 423 -7.43 13.37 2.51
C LEU A 423 -6.08 12.89 3.04
N ASP A 424 -5.09 13.78 3.07
CA ASP A 424 -3.89 13.54 3.86
C ASP A 424 -4.23 13.65 5.36
N TYR A 425 -4.05 12.57 6.10
CA TYR A 425 -4.44 12.47 7.50
C TYR A 425 -3.23 12.27 8.41
N VAL A 426 -3.07 13.20 9.35
CA VAL A 426 -1.98 13.20 10.33
C VAL A 426 -2.42 12.44 11.57
N ALA A 427 -2.00 11.18 11.66
CA ALA A 427 -2.34 10.30 12.78
C ALA A 427 -1.26 10.26 13.88
N ASN A 428 0.02 10.42 13.50
CA ASN A 428 1.16 10.15 14.36
C ASN A 428 1.32 11.15 15.52
N HIS A 429 1.14 12.44 15.23
CA HIS A 429 1.42 13.54 16.15
C HIS A 429 0.31 14.57 16.11
N VAL A 430 0.29 15.40 17.15
CA VAL A 430 -0.50 16.62 17.20
C VAL A 430 0.40 17.80 17.54
N HIS A 431 -0.06 19.03 17.31
CA HIS A 431 0.65 20.22 17.80
C HIS A 431 0.44 20.37 19.32
N GLN A 432 1.40 20.97 20.03
CA GLN A 432 1.32 21.21 21.49
C GLN A 432 0.08 22.04 21.92
N GLU A 433 -0.52 22.79 21.00
CA GLU A 433 -1.75 23.54 21.27
C GLU A 433 -3.03 22.70 21.17
N HIS A 434 -2.94 21.47 20.66
CA HIS A 434 -4.10 20.60 20.42
C HIS A 434 -4.81 20.25 21.75
N PRO A 435 -6.16 20.42 21.85
CA PRO A 435 -6.90 20.15 23.07
C PRO A 435 -6.71 18.73 23.63
N LEU A 436 -6.63 17.71 22.76
CA LEU A 436 -6.29 16.33 23.16
C LEU A 436 -5.00 16.27 24.00
N TYR A 437 -3.90 16.87 23.53
CA TYR A 437 -2.64 16.87 24.27
C TYR A 437 -2.73 17.69 25.56
N LYS A 438 -3.40 18.84 25.53
CA LYS A 438 -3.59 19.67 26.72
C LYS A 438 -4.38 18.95 27.83
N ASN A 439 -5.38 18.15 27.46
CA ASN A 439 -6.21 17.40 28.39
C ASN A 439 -5.58 16.06 28.80
N HIS A 440 -4.80 15.45 27.91
CA HIS A 440 -4.15 14.16 28.09
C HIS A 440 -2.65 14.24 27.75
N PRO A 441 -1.85 14.97 28.56
CA PRO A 441 -0.41 15.06 28.34
C PRO A 441 0.30 13.71 28.54
N ASP A 442 -0.37 12.72 29.13
CA ASP A 442 0.11 11.36 29.29
C ASP A 442 -0.10 10.48 28.05
N TRP A 443 -0.84 10.93 27.03
CA TRP A 443 -1.10 10.16 25.79
C TRP A 443 0.03 10.23 24.76
N VAL A 444 1.13 10.88 25.10
CA VAL A 444 2.28 11.05 24.21
C VAL A 444 3.46 10.28 24.76
N THR A 445 4.35 9.91 23.85
CA THR A 445 5.60 9.24 24.19
C THR A 445 6.57 10.20 24.89
N PRO A 446 7.54 9.74 25.70
CA PRO A 446 8.44 10.61 26.42
C PRO A 446 9.36 11.44 25.49
N LEU A 447 9.43 12.76 25.73
CA LEU A 447 10.35 13.67 25.04
C LEU A 447 11.83 13.41 25.40
N TYR A 448 12.11 12.79 26.55
CA TYR A 448 13.47 12.43 26.96
C TYR A 448 13.57 10.92 27.12
N LEU A 449 14.65 10.35 26.59
CA LEU A 449 15.01 8.94 26.76
C LEU A 449 15.49 8.67 28.20
N PRO A 450 15.56 7.40 28.64
CA PRO A 450 16.03 7.06 29.99
C PRO A 450 17.45 7.55 30.31
N ASP A 451 18.29 7.80 29.30
CA ASP A 451 19.63 8.36 29.44
C ASP A 451 19.66 9.90 29.55
N GLY A 452 18.49 10.56 29.49
CA GLY A 452 18.33 12.01 29.55
C GLY A 452 18.47 12.72 28.21
N THR A 453 18.75 12.02 27.11
CA THR A 453 18.83 12.64 25.78
C THR A 453 17.44 12.94 25.22
N MET A 454 17.33 14.00 24.43
CA MET A 454 16.05 14.39 23.81
C MET A 454 15.69 13.43 22.68
N ASN A 455 14.44 12.98 22.66
CA ASN A 455 13.86 12.03 21.73
C ASN A 455 13.13 12.76 20.58
N THR A 456 13.86 13.61 19.86
CA THR A 456 13.38 14.30 18.66
C THR A 456 14.19 13.86 17.46
N GLU A 457 13.54 13.67 16.32
CA GLU A 457 14.17 13.33 15.03
C GLU A 457 15.01 12.03 15.02
N LYS A 458 14.75 11.10 15.94
CA LYS A 458 15.38 9.77 16.03
C LYS A 458 14.59 8.73 15.24
N TRP A 459 14.49 8.96 13.92
CA TRP A 459 13.53 8.30 13.02
C TRP A 459 13.70 6.78 12.89
N ASP A 460 14.90 6.26 13.17
CA ASP A 460 15.25 4.86 12.96
C ASP A 460 15.44 4.09 14.28
N GLU A 461 16.05 4.73 15.28
CA GLU A 461 16.30 4.14 16.60
C GLU A 461 15.05 4.12 17.47
N HIS A 462 14.28 5.21 17.43
CA HIS A 462 13.09 5.42 18.24
C HIS A 462 11.86 5.64 17.36
N ARG A 463 11.78 4.94 16.22
CA ARG A 463 10.78 5.19 15.17
C ARG A 463 9.35 5.36 15.65
N LEU A 464 8.90 4.63 16.69
CA LEU A 464 7.53 4.69 17.21
C LEU A 464 7.33 5.74 18.32
N THR A 465 8.41 6.33 18.83
CA THR A 465 8.38 7.16 20.06
C THR A 465 9.05 8.51 19.90
N THR A 466 9.87 8.71 18.86
CA THR A 466 10.51 10.00 18.62
C THR A 466 9.46 11.04 18.28
N TRP A 467 9.60 12.23 18.87
CA TRP A 467 8.81 13.40 18.50
C TRP A 467 9.33 13.99 17.20
N PHE A 468 8.45 14.64 16.45
CA PHE A 468 8.86 15.31 15.21
C PHE A 468 9.57 16.64 15.47
N ASP A 469 9.14 17.34 16.52
CA ASP A 469 9.78 18.51 17.10
C ASP A 469 9.26 18.63 18.54
N THR A 470 9.88 19.48 19.34
CA THR A 470 9.47 19.85 20.70
C THR A 470 8.02 20.34 20.82
N PHE A 471 7.46 20.89 19.74
CA PHE A 471 6.05 21.34 19.67
C PHE A 471 5.11 20.34 18.96
N MET A 472 5.62 19.18 18.54
CA MET A 472 4.87 18.11 17.87
C MET A 472 5.04 16.78 18.59
N PRO A 473 4.36 16.58 19.73
CA PRO A 473 4.39 15.31 20.43
C PRO A 473 3.86 14.14 19.61
N THR A 474 4.59 13.03 19.66
CA THR A 474 4.17 11.74 19.09
C THR A 474 3.22 11.03 20.04
N LEU A 475 2.02 10.69 19.56
CA LEU A 475 1.00 9.97 20.31
C LEU A 475 1.43 8.52 20.56
N ASP A 476 1.16 8.01 21.76
CA ASP A 476 1.43 6.62 22.13
C ASP A 476 0.32 5.70 21.61
N LEU A 477 0.36 5.44 20.30
CA LEU A 477 -0.65 4.67 19.57
C LEU A 477 -0.57 3.15 19.82
N GLU A 478 0.29 2.67 20.72
CA GLU A 478 0.24 1.28 21.21
C GLU A 478 -0.86 1.09 22.27
N ARG A 479 -1.33 2.18 22.87
CA ARG A 479 -2.37 2.19 23.91
C ARG A 479 -3.77 2.32 23.33
N ALA A 480 -4.69 1.46 23.75
CA ALA A 480 -6.06 1.41 23.26
C ALA A 480 -6.82 2.71 23.48
N GLU A 481 -6.66 3.33 24.65
CA GLU A 481 -7.27 4.62 24.97
C GLU A 481 -6.79 5.77 24.08
N VAL A 482 -5.66 5.60 23.34
CA VAL A 482 -5.13 6.59 22.40
C VAL A 482 -5.48 6.22 20.96
N TYR A 483 -5.21 4.98 20.50
CA TYR A 483 -5.47 4.61 19.11
C TYR A 483 -6.98 4.51 18.79
N GLU A 484 -7.84 4.15 19.75
CA GLU A 484 -9.28 4.06 19.50
C GLU A 484 -9.87 5.43 19.11
N PRO A 485 -9.72 6.52 19.91
CA PRO A 485 -10.17 7.84 19.51
C PRO A 485 -9.50 8.38 18.24
N MET A 486 -8.22 8.10 18.03
CA MET A 486 -7.49 8.61 16.86
C MET A 486 -7.89 7.91 15.56
N THR A 487 -8.34 6.65 15.64
CA THR A 487 -8.97 5.97 14.50
C THR A 487 -10.40 6.47 14.28
N ASP A 488 -11.14 6.83 15.33
CA ASP A 488 -12.47 7.46 15.22
C ASP A 488 -12.39 8.84 14.55
N SER A 489 -11.37 9.64 14.84
CA SER A 489 -11.18 10.94 14.19
C SER A 489 -10.82 10.82 12.71
N ALA A 490 -10.19 9.73 12.27
CA ALA A 490 -10.07 9.43 10.85
C ALA A 490 -11.45 9.09 10.27
N LEU A 491 -12.20 8.19 10.93
CA LEU A 491 -13.53 7.75 10.48
C LEU A 491 -14.53 8.91 10.34
N PHE A 492 -14.39 9.95 11.15
CA PHE A 492 -15.18 11.18 11.05
C PHE A 492 -15.15 11.79 9.64
N TRP A 493 -14.00 11.83 8.97
CA TRP A 493 -13.89 12.43 7.63
C TRP A 493 -14.58 11.60 6.54
N VAL A 494 -14.51 10.28 6.63
CA VAL A 494 -15.21 9.38 5.68
C VAL A 494 -16.72 9.37 5.95
N THR A 495 -17.14 9.35 7.21
CA THR A 495 -18.56 9.23 7.57
C THR A 495 -19.32 10.55 7.46
N GLN A 496 -18.72 11.67 7.89
CA GLN A 496 -19.39 12.98 7.86
C GLN A 496 -19.24 13.66 6.51
N TYR A 497 -18.02 13.75 5.97
CA TYR A 497 -17.76 14.49 4.73
C TYR A 497 -17.87 13.63 3.47
N LYS A 498 -17.69 12.31 3.57
CA LYS A 498 -17.62 11.36 2.44
C LYS A 498 -16.34 11.47 1.62
N PHE A 499 -15.20 11.69 2.28
CA PHE A 499 -13.91 11.43 1.63
C PHE A 499 -13.81 9.96 1.20
N ASP A 500 -13.08 9.71 0.10
CA ASP A 500 -12.96 8.38 -0.53
C ASP A 500 -11.84 7.53 0.07
N GLY A 501 -11.08 8.10 1.01
CA GLY A 501 -9.99 7.43 1.71
C GLY A 501 -8.96 8.41 2.22
N PHE A 502 -7.81 7.87 2.61
CA PHE A 502 -6.72 8.65 3.18
C PHE A 502 -5.38 8.32 2.53
N ARG A 503 -4.54 9.33 2.41
CA ARG A 503 -3.09 9.13 2.51
C ARG A 503 -2.73 9.37 3.97
N HIS A 504 -2.03 8.44 4.59
CA HIS A 504 -1.61 8.60 5.97
C HIS A 504 -0.20 9.18 6.06
N ASP A 505 -0.06 10.22 6.85
CA ASP A 505 1.24 10.78 7.17
C ASP A 505 2.04 9.89 8.12
N ALA A 506 3.37 9.94 7.99
CA ALA A 506 4.31 9.29 8.90
C ALA A 506 4.06 7.78 9.13
N THR A 507 3.61 7.02 8.12
CA THR A 507 3.18 5.62 8.27
C THR A 507 4.19 4.70 9.00
N LYS A 508 5.50 4.92 8.78
CA LYS A 508 6.59 4.17 9.44
C LYS A 508 6.61 4.31 10.97
N HIS A 509 6.06 5.40 11.48
CA HIS A 509 6.09 5.81 12.89
C HIS A 509 4.85 5.37 13.67
N ILE A 510 3.89 4.72 13.01
CA ILE A 510 2.61 4.31 13.61
C ILE A 510 2.58 2.78 13.75
N PRO A 511 2.20 2.23 14.92
CA PRO A 511 2.17 0.79 15.15
C PRO A 511 1.04 0.10 14.37
N GLU A 512 1.23 -1.18 14.05
CA GLU A 512 0.26 -1.96 13.24
C GLU A 512 -1.13 -2.05 13.87
N VAL A 513 -1.24 -2.00 15.20
CA VAL A 513 -2.54 -2.05 15.90
C VAL A 513 -3.46 -0.90 15.48
N PHE A 514 -2.91 0.30 15.25
CA PHE A 514 -3.67 1.43 14.72
C PHE A 514 -4.21 1.13 13.33
N TRP A 515 -3.35 0.67 12.41
CA TRP A 515 -3.73 0.38 11.02
C TRP A 515 -4.77 -0.73 10.91
N ARG A 516 -4.59 -1.81 11.68
CA ARG A 516 -5.56 -2.92 11.73
C ARG A 516 -6.90 -2.46 12.27
N THR A 517 -6.90 -1.61 13.29
CA THR A 517 -8.14 -1.07 13.90
C THR A 517 -8.86 -0.13 12.94
N LEU A 518 -8.15 0.84 12.34
CA LEU A 518 -8.73 1.76 11.37
C LEU A 518 -9.30 1.03 10.15
N THR A 519 -8.53 0.08 9.60
CA THR A 519 -8.97 -0.71 8.44
C THR A 519 -10.23 -1.51 8.74
N ARG A 520 -10.34 -2.08 9.95
CA ARG A 520 -11.57 -2.75 10.39
C ARG A 520 -12.74 -1.78 10.46
N LYS A 521 -12.58 -0.63 11.14
CA LYS A 521 -13.63 0.40 11.28
C LYS A 521 -14.11 0.96 9.93
N ILE A 522 -13.25 1.04 8.92
CA ILE A 522 -13.63 1.48 7.56
C ILE A 522 -14.44 0.41 6.81
N LYS A 523 -14.23 -0.87 7.12
CA LYS A 523 -14.91 -2.00 6.46
C LYS A 523 -16.28 -2.31 7.06
N GLU A 524 -16.43 -2.07 8.36
CA GLU A 524 -17.69 -2.12 9.11
C GLU A 524 -18.59 -0.92 8.76
#